data_AF-A0A966SHA5-F1
#
_entry.id   AF-A0A966SHA5-F1
#
_cell.length_a   1.000
_cell.length_b   1.000
_cell.length_c   1.000
_cell.angle_alpha   90.00
_cell.angle_beta   90.00
_cell.angle_gamma   90.00
#
_symmetry.space_group_name_H-M   'P 1'
#
loop_
_entity.id
_entity.type
_entity.pdbx_description
1 polymer ?
#
loop_
_entity_poly.entity_id
_entity_poly.type
_entity_poly.pdbx_seq_one_letter_code
_entity_poly.pdbx_strand_id
1 'polypeptide(L)' 'MSPTTTTPFMVNRRDLNRLFGSKTLAGQLIKAGWIKTVRQGKPGRESLYDYQSAIDAYERLKRGEEPEVHDDGGHNA' A
#
# COMPACT_ATOMS: atom_id res chain seq x y z
N MET A 1 5.87 -12.08 30.90
CA MET A 1 4.81 -11.73 29.93
C MET A 1 5.39 -10.67 29.01
N SER A 2 5.78 -11.06 27.80
CA SER A 2 6.29 -10.10 26.81
C SER A 2 5.13 -9.20 26.38
N PRO A 3 5.33 -7.87 26.26
CA PRO A 3 4.30 -7.01 25.70
C PRO A 3 4.05 -7.48 24.27
N THR A 4 2.87 -8.02 23.99
CA THR A 4 2.40 -8.23 22.62
C THR A 4 2.26 -6.85 22.01
N THR A 5 3.30 -6.38 21.34
CA THR A 5 3.22 -5.26 20.42
C THR A 5 2.18 -5.65 19.39
N THR A 6 0.95 -5.17 19.55
CA THR A 6 -0.15 -5.44 18.63
C THR A 6 0.18 -4.74 17.31
N THR A 7 0.91 -5.44 16.44
CA THR A 7 1.14 -4.99 15.08
C THR A 7 -0.23 -4.74 14.46
N PRO A 8 -0.51 -3.53 13.94
CA PRO A 8 -1.81 -3.24 13.36
C PRO A 8 -2.05 -4.22 12.21
N PHE A 9 -3.15 -4.97 12.25
CA PHE A 9 -3.49 -5.91 11.17
C PHE A 9 -3.79 -5.18 9.85
N MET A 10 -4.25 -3.93 9.95
CA MET A 10 -4.66 -3.12 8.80
C MET A 10 -4.27 -1.66 9.00
N VAL A 11 -3.98 -0.98 7.90
CA VAL A 11 -3.65 0.45 7.86
C VAL A 11 -4.52 1.18 6.86
N ASN A 12 -4.79 2.46 7.11
CA ASN A 12 -5.53 3.27 6.16
C ASN A 12 -4.57 3.90 5.12
N ARG A 13 -5.15 4.66 4.20
CA ARG A 13 -4.38 5.35 3.15
C ARG A 13 -3.38 6.36 3.71
N ARG A 14 -3.70 7.01 4.82
CA ARG A 14 -2.86 8.03 5.47
C ARG A 14 -1.60 7.41 6.07
N ASP A 15 -1.76 6.24 6.70
CA ASP A 15 -0.65 5.47 7.27
C ASP A 15 0.31 5.00 6.17
N LEU A 16 -0.20 4.49 5.04
CA LEU A 16 0.65 4.15 3.88
C LEU A 16 1.43 5.37 3.39
N ASN A 17 0.76 6.52 3.22
CA ASN A 17 1.43 7.74 2.78
C ASN A 17 2.55 8.16 3.75
N ARG A 18 2.37 7.94 5.06
CA ARG A 18 3.38 8.22 6.07
C ARG A 18 4.54 7.22 6.00
N LEU A 19 4.25 5.94 5.77
CA LEU A 19 5.26 4.89 5.65
C LEU A 19 6.19 5.11 4.45
N PHE A 20 5.62 5.46 3.29
CA PHE A 20 6.38 5.67 2.05
C PHE A 20 6.82 7.12 1.83
N GLY A 21 6.35 8.06 2.64
CA GLY A 21 6.61 9.49 2.48
C GLY A 21 6.00 10.13 1.21
N SER A 22 5.29 9.36 0.38
CA SER A 22 4.74 9.81 -0.89
C SER A 22 3.38 9.19 -1.19
N LYS A 23 2.40 10.06 -1.45
CA LYS A 23 1.04 9.66 -1.84
C LYS A 23 1.02 8.94 -3.19
N THR A 24 1.86 9.38 -4.12
CA THR A 24 1.98 8.82 -5.46
C THR A 24 2.56 7.41 -5.39
N LEU A 25 3.68 7.25 -4.66
CA LEU A 25 4.34 5.96 -4.50
C LEU A 25 3.41 4.94 -3.82
N ALA A 26 2.77 5.32 -2.72
CA ALA A 26 1.79 4.46 -2.06
C ALA A 26 0.65 4.06 -3.02
N GLY A 27 0.29 4.90 -3.99
CA GLY A 27 -0.73 4.59 -5.00
C GLY A 27 -0.25 3.60 -6.05
N GLN A 28 0.98 3.79 -6.54
CA GLN A 28 1.64 2.88 -7.46
C GLN A 28 1.81 1.49 -6.85
N LEU A 29 2.22 1.40 -5.59
CA LEU A 29 2.39 0.11 -4.89
C LEU A 29 1.07 -0.65 -4.72
N ILE A 30 -0.05 0.05 -4.51
CA ILE A 30 -1.38 -0.60 -4.52
C ILE A 30 -1.74 -1.06 -5.93
N LYS A 31 -1.54 -0.21 -6.95
CA LYS A 31 -1.85 -0.54 -8.34
C LYS A 31 -1.01 -1.72 -8.86
N ALA A 32 0.26 -1.77 -8.51
CA ALA A 32 1.17 -2.87 -8.79
C ALA A 32 0.85 -4.15 -7.99
N GLY A 33 -0.15 -4.11 -7.10
CA GLY A 33 -0.57 -5.27 -6.30
C GLY A 33 0.37 -5.62 -5.16
N TRP A 34 1.39 -4.81 -4.87
CA TRP A 34 2.32 -5.05 -3.76
C TRP A 34 1.63 -4.86 -2.41
N ILE A 35 0.66 -3.94 -2.34
CA ILE A 35 -0.13 -3.69 -1.14
C ILE A 35 -1.55 -4.22 -1.35
N LYS A 36 -1.90 -5.26 -0.58
CA LYS A 36 -3.24 -5.85 -0.63
C LYS A 36 -4.27 -4.90 -0.02
N THR A 37 -5.35 -4.67 -0.77
CA THR A 37 -6.52 -3.97 -0.25
C THR A 37 -7.38 -4.97 0.50
N VAL A 38 -7.54 -4.78 1.80
CA VAL A 38 -8.37 -5.65 2.65
C VAL A 38 -9.83 -5.22 2.59
N ARG A 39 -10.06 -3.91 2.55
CA ARG A 39 -11.40 -3.33 2.42
C ARG A 39 -11.34 -2.13 1.51
N GLN A 40 -12.07 -2.20 0.40
CA GLN A 40 -12.25 -1.04 -0.46
C GLN A 40 -13.29 -0.09 0.18
N GLY A 41 -12.85 1.14 0.44
CA GLY A 41 -13.73 2.22 0.89
C GLY A 41 -14.63 2.67 -0.26
N LYS A 42 -15.90 2.93 0.05
CA LYS A 42 -16.80 3.69 -0.85
C LYS A 42 -16.46 5.19 -0.79
N PRO A 43 -16.89 6.03 -1.74
CA PRO A 43 -16.78 7.49 -1.59
C PRO A 43 -17.24 7.95 -0.20
N GLY A 44 -16.37 8.69 0.51
CA GLY A 44 -16.57 9.12 1.89
C GLY A 44 -16.15 8.13 2.99
N ARG A 45 -15.66 6.93 2.64
CA ARG A 45 -15.11 5.94 3.58
C ARG A 45 -13.67 5.60 3.25
N GLU A 46 -12.84 5.48 4.27
CA GLU A 46 -11.44 5.09 4.11
C GLU A 46 -11.31 3.64 3.64
N SER A 47 -10.36 3.40 2.74
CA SER A 47 -9.93 2.06 2.38
C SER A 47 -8.93 1.54 3.41
N LEU A 48 -8.99 0.24 3.69
CA LEU A 48 -8.06 -0.44 4.57
C LEU A 48 -7.18 -1.39 3.76
N TYR A 49 -5.91 -1.39 4.12
CA TYR A 49 -4.84 -2.13 3.47
C TYR A 49 -4.15 -3.03 4.47
N ASP A 50 -3.62 -4.13 3.97
CA ASP A 50 -2.88 -5.09 4.79
C ASP A 50 -1.54 -4.48 5.20
N TYR A 51 -1.30 -4.39 6.52
CA TYR A 51 -0.08 -3.77 7.03
C TYR A 51 1.16 -4.58 6.67
N GLN A 52 1.08 -5.91 6.72
CA GLN A 52 2.23 -6.76 6.45
C GLN A 52 2.68 -6.63 4.99
N SER A 53 1.74 -6.55 4.06
CA SER A 53 1.99 -6.28 2.63
C SER A 53 2.61 -4.89 2.42
N ALA A 54 2.22 -3.88 3.21
CA ALA A 54 2.84 -2.56 3.14
C ALA A 54 4.30 -2.57 3.63
N ILE A 55 4.61 -3.34 4.68
CA ILE A 55 5.99 -3.52 5.15
C ILE A 55 6.82 -4.31 4.13
N ASP A 56 6.28 -5.38 3.56
CA ASP A 56 6.94 -6.14 2.50
C ASP A 56 7.27 -5.25 1.29
N ALA A 57 6.30 -4.44 0.83
CA ALA A 57 6.51 -3.47 -0.24
C ALA A 57 7.60 -2.44 0.08
N TYR A 58 7.68 -1.98 1.34
CA TYR A 58 8.73 -1.06 1.77
C TYR A 58 10.12 -1.70 1.74
N GLU A 59 10.24 -2.95 2.18
CA GLU A 59 11.50 -3.68 2.14
C GLU A 59 11.94 -4.01 0.71
N ARG A 60 11.02 -4.33 -0.20
CA ARG A 60 11.30 -4.47 -1.64
C ARG A 60 11.87 -3.19 -2.24
N LEU A 61 11.24 -2.04 -1.96
CA LEU A 61 11.74 -0.74 -2.40
C LEU A 61 13.16 -0.44 -1.88
N LYS A 62 13.44 -0.78 -0.61
CA LYS A 62 14.79 -0.65 -0.05
C LYS A 62 15.83 -1.52 -0.74
N ARG A 63 15.42 -2.68 -1.29
CA ARG A 63 16.27 -3.56 -2.09
C ARG A 63 16.47 -3.06 -3.52
N GLY A 64 15.81 -1.97 -3.91
CA GLY A 64 15.85 -1.42 -5.27
C GLY A 64 14.90 -2.12 -6.24
N GLU A 65 13.95 -2.91 -5.73
CA GLU A 65 12.89 -3.46 -6.58
C GLU A 65 11.92 -2.34 -6.96
N GLU A 66 11.55 -2.27 -8.23
CA GLU A 66 10.62 -1.28 -8.74
C GLU A 66 9.23 -1.91 -8.95
N PRO A 67 8.15 -1.25 -8.51
CA PRO A 67 6.82 -1.74 -8.77
C PRO A 67 6.52 -1.62 -10.27
N GLU A 68 6.36 -2.75 -10.94
CA GLU A 68 5.81 -2.81 -12.29
C GLU A 68 4.34 -2.39 -12.25
N VAL A 69 4.10 -1.11 -12.44
CA VAL A 69 2.74 -0.60 -12.66
C VAL A 69 2.44 -0.89 -14.12
N HIS A 70 1.64 -1.92 -14.39
CA HIS A 70 1.03 -2.06 -15.71
C HIS A 70 0.11 -0.85 -15.90
N ASP A 71 0.62 0.17 -16.58
CA ASP A 71 -0.22 1.21 -17.15
C ASP A 71 -1.06 0.48 -18.20
N ASP A 72 -2.32 0.21 -17.85
CA ASP A 72 -3.32 -0.22 -18.81
C ASP A 72 -3.50 0.98 -19.75
N GLY A 73 -2.63 1.04 -20.75
CA GLY A 73 -2.54 2.08 -21.76
C GLY A 73 -3.85 2.11 -22.53
N GLY A 74 -4.79 2.89 -22.02
CA GLY A 74 -6.09 3.16 -22.60
C GLY A 74 -6.24 4.61 -23.01
N HIS A 75 -5.19 5.23 -23.57
CA HIS A 75 -5.37 6.41 -24.43
C HIS A 75 -5.67 5.88 -25.84
N ASN A 76 -6.93 5.52 -26.08
CA ASN A 76 -7.44 5.28 -27.43
C ASN A 76 -8.49 6.36 -27.74
N ALA A 77 -8.21 7.08 -28.84
CA ALA A 77 -9.02 8.07 -29.56
C ALA A 77 -9.11 9.48 -28.96
#